data_AF-A0A838JQ65-F1
#
_entry.id   AF-A0A838JQ65-F1
#
_cell.length_a   1.000
_cell.length_b   1.000
_cell.length_c   1.000
_cell.angle_alpha   90.00
_cell.angle_beta   90.00
_cell.angle_gamma   90.00
#
_symmetry.space_group_name_H-M   'P 1'
#
loop_
_entity.id
_entity.type
_entity.pdbx_description
1 polymer ?
#
loop_
_entity_poly.entity_id
_entity_poly.type
_entity_poly.pdbx_seq_one_letter_code
_entity_poly.pdbx_strand_id
1 'polypeptide(L)'
;GDPTVFTFSIHGAKNFPFHKEESDLDAPLPDGTGDAEFLATLETGLESALDAADADLAIYLAGADPFESDRLGRLAVTKPGLAERDRLVLETCRDRGIPVAVTMAGGYAHRVEDTVDVHLQSIRRAASLTNTPTTREGRTRSER
;
A
#
# COMPACT_ATOMS: atom_id res chain seq x y z
N GLY A 1 17.49 0.85 12.27
CA GLY A 1 16.40 1.70 11.75
C GLY A 1 16.33 3.00 12.52
N ASP A 2 15.46 3.90 12.07
CA ASP A 2 15.05 5.12 12.78
C ASP A 2 13.74 4.80 13.53
N PRO A 3 13.70 4.88 14.88
CA PRO A 3 12.52 4.50 15.66
C PRO A 3 11.33 5.46 15.48
N THR A 4 11.52 6.58 14.78
CA THR A 4 10.44 7.53 14.46
C THR A 4 9.66 7.16 13.19
N VAL A 5 10.10 6.11 12.48
CA VAL A 5 9.48 5.63 11.25
C VAL A 5 9.12 4.16 11.42
N PHE A 6 7.86 3.83 11.15
CA PHE A 6 7.42 2.45 11.01
C PHE A 6 7.30 2.09 9.54
N THR A 7 7.83 0.95 9.15
CA THR A 7 7.84 0.45 7.78
C THR A 7 7.04 -0.84 7.66
N PHE A 8 6.05 -0.84 6.76
CA PHE A 8 5.28 -2.03 6.39
C PHE A 8 5.48 -2.31 4.90
N SER A 9 5.86 -3.54 4.56
CA SER A 9 6.11 -3.97 3.19
C SER A 9 5.39 -5.28 2.88
N ILE A 10 4.56 -5.26 1.82
CA ILE A 10 4.00 -6.45 1.18
C ILE A 10 4.68 -6.63 -0.18
N HIS A 11 5.29 -7.79 -0.40
CA HIS A 11 6.15 -7.98 -1.58
C HIS A 11 6.26 -9.45 -1.97
N GLY A 12 6.63 -9.72 -3.22
CA GLY A 12 6.98 -11.09 -3.63
C GLY A 12 8.21 -11.58 -2.87
N ALA A 13 8.12 -12.74 -2.21
CA ALA A 13 9.20 -13.32 -1.40
C ALA A 13 10.51 -13.46 -2.20
N LYS A 14 10.41 -13.72 -3.51
CA LYS A 14 11.54 -13.85 -4.43
C LYS A 14 11.72 -12.64 -5.36
N ASN A 15 10.99 -11.54 -5.16
CA ASN A 15 11.22 -10.29 -5.90
C ASN A 15 12.62 -9.75 -5.61
N PHE A 16 13.15 -9.02 -6.58
CA PHE A 16 14.35 -8.21 -6.43
C PHE A 16 14.10 -7.07 -5.42
N PRO A 17 15.09 -6.70 -4.59
CA PRO A 17 16.40 -7.32 -4.45
C PRO A 17 16.36 -8.68 -3.72
N PHE A 18 17.29 -9.57 -4.05
CA PHE A 18 17.39 -10.89 -3.41
C PHE A 18 17.74 -10.80 -1.93
N HIS A 19 18.50 -9.76 -1.56
CA HIS A 19 18.68 -9.33 -0.18
C HIS A 19 17.70 -8.19 0.06
N LYS A 20 16.65 -8.47 0.84
CA LYS A 20 15.64 -7.48 1.20
C LYS A 20 16.15 -6.68 2.39
N GLU A 21 15.89 -5.38 2.36
CA GLU A 21 15.98 -4.58 3.58
C GLU A 21 14.91 -5.05 4.55
N GLU A 22 15.24 -5.05 5.84
CA GLU A 22 14.31 -5.46 6.90
C GLU A 22 13.41 -4.27 7.27
N SER A 23 12.09 -4.48 7.13
CA SER A 23 11.07 -3.53 7.60
C SER A 23 10.69 -3.84 9.05
N ASP A 24 9.94 -2.96 9.70
CA ASP A 24 9.34 -3.27 11.01
C ASP A 24 8.26 -4.34 10.90
N LEU A 25 7.58 -4.39 9.75
CA LEU A 25 6.65 -5.45 9.36
C LEU A 25 6.82 -5.83 7.89
N ASP A 26 7.29 -7.05 7.63
CA ASP A 26 7.37 -7.64 6.29
C ASP A 26 6.32 -8.74 6.10
N ALA A 27 5.62 -8.69 4.97
CA ALA A 27 4.63 -9.68 4.54
C ALA A 27 5.03 -10.26 3.17
N PRO A 28 6.01 -11.18 3.12
CA PRO A 28 6.44 -11.81 1.89
C PRO A 28 5.39 -12.78 1.36
N LEU A 29 5.04 -12.66 0.07
CA LEU A 29 4.05 -13.49 -0.61
C LEU A 29 4.70 -14.45 -1.62
N PRO A 30 4.17 -15.67 -1.80
CA PRO A 30 4.61 -16.58 -2.85
C PRO A 30 4.49 -15.99 -4.27
N ASP A 31 5.32 -16.49 -5.19
CA ASP A 31 5.19 -16.17 -6.61
C ASP A 31 3.80 -16.62 -7.11
N GLY A 32 3.13 -15.76 -7.88
CA GLY A 32 1.80 -16.01 -8.43
C GLY A 32 0.64 -15.76 -7.46
N THR A 33 0.88 -15.23 -6.26
CA THR A 33 -0.21 -14.82 -5.36
C THR A 33 -1.11 -13.79 -6.05
N GLY A 34 -2.41 -14.10 -6.10
CA GLY A 34 -3.44 -13.26 -6.69
C GLY A 34 -4.23 -12.44 -5.66
N ASP A 35 -5.32 -11.84 -6.12
CA ASP A 35 -6.08 -10.82 -5.39
C ASP A 35 -6.49 -11.22 -3.96
N ALA A 36 -7.10 -12.40 -3.77
CA ALA A 36 -7.70 -12.78 -2.49
C ALA A 36 -6.67 -12.88 -1.36
N GLU A 37 -5.54 -13.55 -1.61
CA GLU A 37 -4.46 -13.70 -0.62
C GLU A 37 -3.72 -12.37 -0.45
N PHE A 38 -3.43 -11.65 -1.53
CA PHE A 38 -2.79 -10.33 -1.46
C PHE A 38 -3.58 -9.35 -0.59
N LEU A 39 -4.90 -9.26 -0.81
CA LEU A 39 -5.77 -8.33 -0.09
C LEU A 39 -5.98 -8.74 1.37
N ALA A 40 -6.11 -10.03 1.66
CA ALA A 40 -6.22 -10.51 3.04
C ALA A 40 -4.94 -10.24 3.85
N THR A 41 -3.77 -10.45 3.23
CA THR A 41 -2.48 -10.11 3.83
C THR A 41 -2.32 -8.59 4.03
N LEU A 42 -2.74 -7.79 3.04
CA LEU A 42 -2.74 -6.34 3.15
C LEU A 42 -3.61 -5.85 4.31
N GLU A 43 -4.85 -6.31 4.41
CA GLU A 43 -5.78 -5.87 5.44
C GLU A 43 -5.23 -6.17 6.84
N THR A 44 -4.78 -7.40 7.07
CA THR A 44 -4.19 -7.80 8.36
C THR A 44 -2.92 -7.02 8.69
N GLY A 45 -2.02 -6.86 7.71
CA GLY A 45 -0.76 -6.16 7.90
C GLY A 45 -0.93 -4.65 8.10
N LEU A 46 -1.88 -4.04 7.38
CA LEU A 46 -2.16 -2.61 7.47
C LEU A 46 -2.73 -2.24 8.85
N GLU A 47 -3.71 -3.00 9.35
CA GLU A 47 -4.25 -2.78 10.70
C GLU A 47 -3.14 -2.90 11.76
N SER A 48 -2.31 -3.95 11.66
CA SER A 48 -1.20 -4.18 12.60
C SER A 48 -0.16 -3.05 12.53
N ALA A 49 0.18 -2.59 11.32
CA ALA A 49 1.13 -1.50 11.11
C ALA A 49 0.61 -0.19 11.69
N LEU A 50 -0.64 0.16 11.44
CA LEU A 50 -1.23 1.41 11.91
C LEU A 50 -1.46 1.42 13.44
N ASP A 51 -1.73 0.26 14.05
CA ASP A 51 -1.79 0.11 15.50
C ASP A 51 -0.42 0.29 16.16
N ALA A 52 0.63 -0.25 15.54
CA ALA A 52 1.99 -0.18 16.07
C ALA A 52 2.65 1.19 15.85
N ALA A 53 2.36 1.85 14.73
CA ALA A 53 3.09 3.05 14.31
C ALA A 53 2.69 4.34 15.06
N ASP A 54 1.46 4.41 15.60
CA ASP A 54 0.82 5.66 16.07
C ASP A 54 1.13 6.88 15.17
N ALA A 55 1.00 6.68 13.85
CA ALA A 55 1.53 7.61 12.87
C ALA A 55 0.76 8.94 12.79
N ASP A 56 1.51 10.05 12.74
CA ASP A 56 0.98 11.38 12.41
C ASP A 56 0.76 11.59 10.88
N LEU A 57 1.43 10.78 10.05
CA LEU A 57 1.39 10.81 8.58
C LEU A 57 1.72 9.43 8.01
N ALA A 58 1.01 8.99 6.96
CA ALA A 58 1.39 7.82 6.17
C ALA A 58 1.99 8.23 4.81
N ILE A 59 3.10 7.61 4.43
CA ILE A 59 3.65 7.68 3.06
C ILE A 59 3.29 6.38 2.35
N TYR A 60 2.41 6.46 1.36
CA TYR A 60 1.94 5.30 0.63
C TYR A 60 2.67 5.16 -0.71
N LEU A 61 3.49 4.10 -0.83
CA LEU A 61 4.18 3.72 -2.07
C LEU A 61 3.25 2.85 -2.94
N ALA A 62 2.47 3.48 -3.82
CA ALA A 62 1.53 2.80 -4.71
C ALA A 62 2.25 2.21 -5.94
N GLY A 63 2.95 1.09 -5.74
CA GLY A 63 3.60 0.33 -6.81
C GLY A 63 2.62 -0.39 -7.72
N ALA A 64 2.88 -0.42 -9.01
CA ALA A 64 2.12 -1.18 -10.02
C ALA A 64 2.73 -2.56 -10.29
N ASP A 65 3.92 -2.86 -9.76
CA ASP A 65 4.62 -4.13 -9.99
C ASP A 65 3.99 -5.40 -9.38
N PRO A 66 2.97 -5.40 -8.50
CA PRO A 66 2.23 -6.63 -8.18
C PRO A 66 1.30 -7.08 -9.33
N PHE A 67 1.13 -6.26 -10.38
CA PHE A 67 0.23 -6.54 -11.48
C PHE A 67 0.59 -7.85 -12.20
N GLU A 68 -0.41 -8.66 -12.55
CA GLU A 68 -0.24 -9.98 -13.16
C GLU A 68 0.54 -10.01 -14.48
N SER A 69 0.57 -8.89 -15.21
CA SER A 69 1.35 -8.74 -16.46
C SER A 69 2.57 -7.82 -16.29
N ASP A 70 3.02 -7.61 -15.05
CA ASP A 70 4.29 -6.96 -14.75
C ASP A 70 5.47 -7.84 -15.16
N ARG A 71 6.49 -7.24 -15.79
CA ARG A 71 7.68 -7.98 -16.26
C ARG A 71 8.67 -8.31 -15.13
N LEU A 72 8.73 -7.48 -14.09
CA LEU A 72 9.69 -7.61 -13.00
C LEU A 72 9.04 -8.15 -11.72
N GLY A 73 7.77 -7.82 -11.52
CA GLY A 73 6.92 -8.39 -10.49
C GLY A 73 6.75 -9.89 -10.62
N ARG A 74 6.43 -10.53 -9.49
CA ARG A 74 6.18 -11.98 -9.42
C ARG A 74 4.81 -12.32 -8.85
N LEU A 75 3.99 -11.33 -8.58
CA LEU A 75 2.62 -11.53 -8.10
C LEU A 75 1.66 -11.55 -9.29
N ALA A 76 0.43 -12.02 -9.05
CA ALA A 76 -0.62 -12.16 -10.05
C ALA A 76 -1.85 -11.31 -9.67
N VAL A 77 -1.63 -10.09 -9.16
CA VAL A 77 -2.71 -9.20 -8.75
C VAL A 77 -3.32 -8.54 -9.98
N THR A 78 -4.64 -8.52 -10.07
CA THR A 78 -5.35 -7.92 -11.20
C THR A 78 -5.47 -6.41 -11.03
N LYS A 79 -5.82 -5.67 -12.10
CA LYS A 79 -6.14 -4.23 -11.97
C LYS A 79 -7.25 -3.96 -10.95
N PRO A 80 -8.38 -4.71 -10.91
CA PRO A 80 -9.35 -4.63 -9.81
C PRO A 80 -8.76 -4.90 -8.43
N GLY A 81 -7.88 -5.89 -8.29
CA GLY A 81 -7.19 -6.16 -7.02
C GLY A 81 -6.33 -4.98 -6.55
N LEU A 82 -5.58 -4.36 -7.46
CA LEU A 82 -4.78 -3.15 -7.15
C LEU A 82 -5.67 -1.95 -6.82
N ALA A 83 -6.81 -1.82 -7.50
CA ALA A 83 -7.79 -0.79 -7.19
C ALA A 83 -8.38 -0.96 -5.79
N GLU A 84 -8.62 -2.20 -5.37
CA GLU A 84 -9.10 -2.53 -4.03
C GLU A 84 -8.03 -2.34 -2.95
N ARG A 85 -6.77 -2.66 -3.25
CA ARG A 85 -5.64 -2.30 -2.39
C ARG A 85 -5.61 -0.80 -2.11
N ASP A 86 -5.73 0.02 -3.15
CA ASP A 86 -5.73 1.48 -3.00
C ASP A 86 -6.93 1.96 -2.18
N ARG A 87 -8.10 1.31 -2.33
CA ARG A 87 -9.27 1.56 -1.48
C ARG A 87 -8.94 1.30 -0.02
N LEU A 88 -8.48 0.08 0.30
CA LEU A 88 -8.22 -0.36 1.66
C LEU A 88 -7.21 0.58 2.34
N VAL A 89 -6.07 0.83 1.71
CA VAL A 89 -5.04 1.71 2.29
C VAL A 89 -5.57 3.11 2.56
N LEU A 90 -6.21 3.74 1.58
CA LEU A 90 -6.61 5.13 1.69
C LEU A 90 -7.84 5.33 2.60
N GLU A 91 -8.81 4.42 2.58
CA GLU A 91 -9.96 4.49 3.48
C GLU A 91 -9.60 4.17 4.91
N THR A 92 -8.80 3.13 5.18
CA THR A 92 -8.38 2.82 6.56
C THR A 92 -7.60 3.98 7.18
N CYS A 93 -6.68 4.60 6.43
CA CYS A 93 -5.97 5.80 6.92
C CYS A 93 -6.93 6.97 7.16
N ARG A 94 -7.87 7.23 6.24
CA ARG A 94 -8.88 8.29 6.40
C ARG A 94 -9.73 8.05 7.64
N ASP A 95 -10.23 6.84 7.83
CA ASP A 95 -11.13 6.48 8.92
C ASP A 95 -10.41 6.54 10.28
N ARG A 96 -9.10 6.33 10.30
CA ARG A 96 -8.22 6.57 11.47
C ARG A 96 -7.75 8.03 11.61
N GLY A 97 -8.14 8.92 10.70
CA GLY A 97 -7.78 10.34 10.72
C GLY A 97 -6.32 10.65 10.35
N ILE A 98 -5.63 9.70 9.71
CA ILE A 98 -4.21 9.79 9.33
C ILE A 98 -4.11 10.37 7.91
N PRO A 99 -3.45 11.53 7.72
CA PRO A 99 -3.20 12.07 6.38
C PRO A 99 -2.26 11.15 5.60
N VAL A 100 -2.46 11.08 4.28
CA VAL A 100 -1.67 10.20 3.39
C VAL A 100 -1.00 11.03 2.31
N ALA A 101 0.32 10.88 2.18
CA ALA A 101 1.07 11.30 1.01
C ALA A 101 1.25 10.09 0.07
N VAL A 102 0.66 10.14 -1.11
CA VAL A 102 0.75 9.06 -2.10
C VAL A 102 1.89 9.34 -3.07
N THR A 103 2.73 8.34 -3.31
CA THR A 103 3.73 8.36 -4.39
C THR A 103 3.59 7.11 -5.25
N MET A 104 3.77 7.28 -6.55
CA MET A 104 3.93 6.15 -7.46
C MET A 104 5.26 5.44 -7.16
N ALA A 105 5.31 4.13 -7.34
CA ALA A 105 6.53 3.33 -7.19
C ALA A 105 6.76 2.45 -8.43
N GLY A 106 7.25 1.21 -8.26
CA GLY A 106 7.54 0.28 -9.37
C GLY A 106 6.37 0.08 -10.33
N GLY A 107 6.63 -0.50 -11.50
CA GLY A 107 5.63 -0.67 -12.55
C GLY A 107 6.28 -0.84 -13.91
N TYR A 108 6.28 -2.06 -14.41
CA TYR A 108 7.07 -2.52 -15.54
C TYR A 108 6.28 -3.49 -16.43
N ALA A 109 4.97 -3.28 -16.53
CA ALA A 109 4.08 -4.09 -17.36
C ALA A 109 4.59 -4.22 -18.80
N HIS A 110 4.31 -5.38 -19.41
CA HIS A 110 4.66 -5.64 -20.81
C HIS A 110 4.14 -4.54 -21.75
N ARG A 111 2.98 -3.96 -21.43
CA ARG A 111 2.38 -2.84 -22.12
C ARG A 111 2.41 -1.63 -21.20
N VAL A 112 2.95 -0.52 -21.68
CA VAL A 112 3.04 0.71 -20.88
C VAL A 112 1.67 1.23 -20.46
N GLU A 113 0.64 0.99 -21.27
CA GLU A 113 -0.74 1.39 -20.97
C GLU A 113 -1.26 0.73 -19.69
N ASP A 114 -0.82 -0.50 -19.38
CA ASP A 114 -1.24 -1.19 -18.17
C ASP A 114 -0.64 -0.55 -16.92
N THR A 115 0.65 -0.19 -16.94
CA THR A 115 1.29 0.58 -15.85
C THR A 115 0.62 1.94 -15.67
N VAL A 116 0.31 2.64 -16.77
CA VAL A 116 -0.39 3.94 -16.73
C VAL A 116 -1.79 3.79 -16.15
N ASP A 117 -2.54 2.77 -16.55
CA ASP A 117 -3.90 2.52 -16.02
C ASP A 117 -3.90 2.30 -14.51
N VAL A 118 -2.95 1.50 -14.00
CA VAL A 118 -2.82 1.23 -12.56
C VAL A 118 -2.52 2.52 -11.80
N HIS A 119 -1.47 3.26 -12.18
CA HIS A 119 -1.12 4.50 -11.48
C HIS A 119 -2.22 5.58 -11.59
N LEU A 120 -2.86 5.70 -12.76
CA LEU A 120 -3.97 6.63 -12.95
C LEU A 120 -5.15 6.27 -12.05
N GLN A 121 -5.43 4.98 -11.85
CA GLN A 121 -6.46 4.53 -10.93
C GLN A 121 -6.10 4.91 -9.48
N SER A 122 -4.86 4.71 -9.03
CA SER A 122 -4.40 5.12 -7.70
C SER A 122 -4.55 6.62 -7.46
N ILE A 123 -4.16 7.44 -8.44
CA ILE A 123 -4.27 8.90 -8.37
C ILE A 123 -5.74 9.34 -8.34
N ARG A 124 -6.58 8.78 -9.22
CA ARG A 124 -8.03 9.07 -9.24
C ARG A 124 -8.68 8.72 -7.91
N ARG A 125 -8.27 7.58 -7.33
CA ARG A 125 -8.76 7.13 -6.04
C ARG A 125 -8.41 8.12 -4.93
N ALA A 126 -7.14 8.50 -4.82
CA ALA A 126 -6.71 9.51 -3.85
C ALA A 126 -7.44 10.85 -4.03
N ALA A 127 -7.56 11.33 -5.28
CA ALA A 127 -8.26 12.58 -5.60
C ALA A 127 -9.77 12.54 -5.29
N SER A 128 -10.41 11.37 -5.32
CA SER A 128 -11.83 11.25 -4.95
C SER A 128 -12.07 11.48 -3.46
N LEU A 129 -11.09 11.15 -2.62
CA LEU A 129 -11.20 11.28 -1.16
C LEU A 129 -10.97 12.71 -0.67
N THR A 130 -10.21 13.53 -1.40
CA THR A 130 -9.98 14.95 -1.04
C THR A 130 -11.22 15.82 -1.17
N ASN A 131 -12.22 15.37 -1.94
CA ASN A 131 -13.48 16.10 -2.13
C ASN A 131 -14.54 15.74 -1.07
N THR A 132 -14.20 14.87 -0.11
CA THR A 132 -15.10 14.47 0.98
C THR A 132 -14.69 15.19 2.27
N PRO A 133 -15.60 15.90 2.97
CA PRO A 133 -15.27 16.54 4.25
C PRO A 133 -14.81 15.50 5.29
N THR A 134 -13.63 15.68 5.87
CA THR A 134 -13.16 14.85 6.99
C THR A 134 -13.71 15.41 8.31
N THR A 135 -14.51 14.65 9.03
CA THR A 135 -14.85 14.92 10.43
C THR A 135 -13.65 14.54 11.31
N ARG A 136 -12.87 15.51 11.79
CA ARG A 136 -11.84 15.25 12.80
C ARG A 136 -12.49 15.30 14.19
N GLU A 137 -12.74 14.16 14.81
CA GLU A 137 -12.88 14.10 16.27
C GLU A 137 -11.47 14.01 16.87
N GLY A 138 -11.17 14.91 17.81
CA GLY A 138 -9.82 15.14 18.32
C GLY A 138 -9.24 13.93 19.02
N ARG A 139 -8.12 13.40 18.51
CA ARG A 139 -7.21 12.55 19.28
C ARG A 139 -6.63 13.40 20.42
N THR A 140 -7.13 13.22 21.64
CA THR A 140 -6.46 13.72 22.85
C THR A 140 -5.16 12.94 23.02
N ARG A 141 -4.02 13.58 22.74
CA ARG A 141 -2.69 13.05 23.08
C ARG A 141 -2.65 12.80 24.60
N SER A 142 -2.56 11.54 25.00
CA SER A 142 -2.12 11.18 26.34
C SER A 142 -0.59 11.27 26.33
N GLU A 143 -0.05 12.34 26.92
CA GLU A 143 1.38 12.45 27.21
C GLU A 143 1.82 11.24 28.06
N ARG A 144 2.82 10.50 27.60
CA ARG A 144 3.63 9.58 28.41
C ARG A 144 5.09 9.81 28.08
#